data_AF-A0AAJ1Y9Y8-F1
#
_entry.id   AF-A0AAJ1Y9Y8-F1
#
_cell.length_a   1.000
_cell.length_b   1.000
_cell.length_c   1.000
_cell.angle_alpha   90.00
_cell.angle_beta   90.00
_cell.angle_gamma   90.00
#
_symmetry.space_group_name_H-M   'P 1'
#
loop_
_entity.id
_entity.type
_entity.pdbx_description
1 polymer ?
#
loop_
_entity_poly.entity_id
_entity_poly.type
_entity_poly.pdbx_seq_one_letter_code
_entity_poly.pdbx_strand_id
1 'polypeptide(L)'
;MKKYNYMLFLLLFTSGCKSNYISYLYIDNLTEMSKAYCESNKLSGCDKYRLCMSEQYDTVKSRAPLNLAMGKSIIVREVLNIGSEDVFTHLIPESYSLLDPKTPDLNDLGLSVGVSYFIYAHNACASITGDKTYNIDSYMPLLRERLGVK
;
A
#
# COMPACT_ATOMS: atom_id res chain seq x y z
N MET A 1 20.93 50.62 -21.24
CA MET A 1 21.33 49.20 -21.19
C MET A 1 20.73 48.54 -19.96
N LYS A 2 19.79 47.61 -20.12
CA LYS A 2 19.41 46.59 -19.12
C LYS A 2 18.58 45.52 -19.85
N LYS A 3 19.27 44.63 -20.56
CA LYS A 3 18.72 43.41 -21.18
C LYS A 3 19.22 42.21 -20.37
N TYR A 4 18.64 41.96 -19.20
CA TYR A 4 18.82 40.71 -18.46
C TYR A 4 17.60 40.52 -17.55
N ASN A 5 16.46 40.10 -18.10
CA ASN A 5 15.32 39.71 -17.26
C ASN A 5 14.29 38.78 -17.94
N TYR A 6 14.70 37.95 -18.90
CA TYR A 6 13.79 36.98 -19.53
C TYR A 6 14.39 35.59 -19.76
N MET A 7 15.57 35.31 -19.19
CA MET A 7 16.25 34.02 -19.35
C MET A 7 16.54 33.30 -18.02
N LEU A 8 15.92 33.74 -16.92
CA LEU A 8 16.01 33.03 -15.63
C LEU A 8 14.67 32.43 -15.17
N PHE A 9 13.58 32.68 -15.90
CA PHE A 9 12.27 32.09 -15.61
C PHE A 9 11.92 30.88 -16.50
N LEU A 10 12.84 30.48 -17.38
CA LEU A 10 12.65 29.40 -18.35
C LEU A 10 13.46 28.13 -18.02
N LEU A 11 13.86 27.97 -16.76
CA LEU A 11 14.49 26.74 -16.24
C LEU A 11 13.72 26.10 -15.07
N LEU A 12 12.53 26.59 -14.72
CA LEU A 12 11.68 25.98 -13.68
C LEU A 12 10.58 25.07 -14.23
N PHE A 13 10.58 24.76 -15.54
CA PHE A 13 9.60 23.87 -16.16
C PHE A 13 10.10 22.44 -16.45
N THR A 14 11.25 22.04 -15.89
CA THR A 14 11.78 20.66 -16.06
C THR A 14 11.64 19.76 -14.84
N SER A 15 10.97 20.19 -13.77
CA SER A 15 10.71 19.33 -12.60
C SER A 15 9.34 18.62 -12.60
N GLY A 16 8.65 18.58 -13.74
CA GLY A 16 7.37 17.86 -13.90
C GLY A 16 7.45 16.32 -13.80
N CYS A 17 8.64 15.75 -13.69
CA CYS A 17 8.86 14.30 -13.59
C CYS A 17 9.63 13.91 -12.33
N LYS A 18 9.04 14.05 -11.13
CA LYS A 18 9.44 13.25 -9.95
C LYS A 18 8.50 13.26 -8.73
N SER A 19 7.20 13.57 -8.90
CA SER A 19 6.36 13.81 -7.72
C SER A 19 5.91 12.58 -6.92
N ASN A 20 6.02 11.34 -7.43
CA ASN A 20 5.48 10.13 -6.75
C ASN A 20 6.53 9.05 -6.46
N TYR A 21 7.82 9.33 -6.65
CA TYR A 21 8.88 8.33 -6.48
C TYR A 21 8.87 7.70 -5.07
N ILE A 22 8.75 8.54 -4.04
CA ILE A 22 8.69 8.07 -2.64
C ILE A 22 7.43 7.22 -2.39
N SER A 23 6.29 7.63 -2.94
CA SER A 23 5.04 6.87 -2.80
C SER A 23 5.14 5.49 -3.43
N TYR A 24 5.73 5.38 -4.63
CA TYR A 24 5.95 4.09 -5.27
C TYR A 24 6.93 3.22 -4.49
N LEU A 25 8.01 3.80 -3.96
CA LEU A 25 8.92 3.07 -3.07
C LEU A 25 8.19 2.51 -1.83
N TYR A 26 7.27 3.28 -1.25
CA TYR A 26 6.47 2.83 -0.10
C TYR A 26 5.52 1.70 -0.47
N ILE A 27 4.93 1.75 -1.67
CA ILE A 27 4.08 0.68 -2.21
C ILE A 27 4.91 -0.58 -2.47
N ASP A 28 6.09 -0.46 -3.08
CA ASP A 28 6.97 -1.60 -3.30
C ASP A 28 7.45 -2.21 -1.98
N ASN A 29 7.59 -1.42 -0.90
CA ASN A 29 7.85 -1.97 0.43
C ASN A 29 6.69 -2.82 0.97
N LEU A 30 5.43 -2.51 0.65
CA LEU A 30 4.29 -3.34 1.08
C LEU A 30 4.34 -4.73 0.47
N THR A 31 4.81 -4.86 -0.78
CA THR A 31 4.94 -6.16 -1.45
C THR A 31 6.05 -6.99 -0.81
N GLU A 32 7.17 -6.38 -0.46
CA GLU A 32 8.24 -7.05 0.29
C GLU A 32 7.82 -7.44 1.71
N MET A 33 7.07 -6.58 2.43
CA MET A 33 6.47 -6.92 3.73
C MET A 33 5.52 -8.12 3.60
N SER A 34 4.79 -8.23 2.49
CA SER A 34 3.89 -9.37 2.22
C SER A 34 4.66 -10.67 2.02
N LYS A 35 5.83 -10.62 1.36
CA LYS A 35 6.73 -11.78 1.27
C LYS A 35 7.20 -12.19 2.66
N ALA A 36 7.66 -11.23 3.46
CA ALA A 36 8.12 -11.51 4.82
C ALA A 36 7.02 -12.13 5.70
N TYR A 37 5.78 -11.64 5.61
CA TYR A 37 4.62 -12.26 6.25
C TYR A 37 4.45 -13.73 5.86
N CYS A 38 4.50 -14.03 4.56
CA CYS A 38 4.35 -15.37 4.04
C CYS A 38 5.45 -16.31 4.56
N GLU A 39 6.70 -15.84 4.56
CA GLU A 39 7.87 -16.59 5.03
C GLU A 39 7.82 -16.84 6.54
N SER A 40 7.48 -15.81 7.33
CA SER A 40 7.33 -15.92 8.79
C SER A 40 6.24 -16.92 9.17
N ASN A 41 5.15 -16.98 8.41
CA ASN A 41 4.08 -17.95 8.60
C ASN A 41 4.36 -19.32 7.98
N LYS A 42 5.55 -19.54 7.41
CA LYS A 42 5.97 -20.81 6.77
C LYS A 42 4.99 -21.29 5.69
N LEU A 43 4.34 -20.35 4.99
CA LEU A 43 3.44 -20.66 3.89
C LEU A 43 4.22 -21.05 2.64
N SER A 44 3.61 -21.80 1.73
CA SER A 44 4.23 -22.15 0.45
C SER A 44 4.03 -21.04 -0.59
N GLY A 45 4.95 -20.91 -1.55
CA GLY A 45 4.73 -20.06 -2.73
C GLY A 45 4.96 -18.56 -2.51
N CYS A 46 5.72 -18.16 -1.49
CA CYS A 46 5.92 -16.75 -1.11
C CYS A 46 6.45 -15.84 -2.23
N ASP A 47 7.33 -16.32 -3.11
CA ASP A 47 7.77 -15.52 -4.26
C ASP A 47 6.64 -15.25 -5.26
N LYS A 48 5.79 -16.24 -5.53
CA LYS A 48 4.61 -16.07 -6.41
C LYS A 48 3.57 -15.16 -5.76
N TYR A 49 3.37 -15.30 -4.45
CA TYR A 49 2.50 -14.43 -3.68
C TYR A 49 2.97 -12.97 -3.73
N ARG A 50 4.28 -12.72 -3.52
CA ARG A 50 4.88 -11.40 -3.64
C ARG A 50 4.69 -10.79 -5.04
N LEU A 51 4.91 -11.58 -6.10
CA LEU A 51 4.70 -11.13 -7.47
C LEU A 51 3.23 -10.78 -7.72
N CYS A 52 2.29 -11.61 -7.27
CA CYS A 52 0.86 -11.32 -7.35
C CYS A 52 0.51 -10.02 -6.60
N MET A 53 1.02 -9.83 -5.38
CA MET A 53 0.83 -8.59 -4.63
C MET A 53 1.35 -7.37 -5.41
N SER A 54 2.54 -7.47 -6.00
CA SER A 54 3.10 -6.42 -6.85
C SER A 54 2.22 -6.10 -8.05
N GLU A 55 1.72 -7.13 -8.74
CA GLU A 55 0.81 -6.97 -9.88
C GLU A 55 -0.48 -6.27 -9.47
N GLN A 56 -1.07 -6.62 -8.31
CA GLN A 56 -2.23 -5.91 -7.77
C GLN A 56 -1.92 -4.42 -7.61
N TYR A 57 -0.80 -4.06 -6.98
CA TYR A 57 -0.44 -2.65 -6.82
C TYR A 57 -0.14 -1.93 -8.14
N ASP A 58 0.53 -2.58 -9.09
CA ASP A 58 0.82 -2.00 -10.40
C ASP A 58 -0.44 -1.55 -11.15
N THR A 59 -1.55 -2.26 -10.99
CA THR A 59 -2.81 -1.90 -11.66
C THR A 59 -3.45 -0.60 -11.16
N VAL A 60 -3.18 -0.20 -9.90
CA VAL A 60 -3.86 0.95 -9.26
C VAL A 60 -2.92 2.04 -8.77
N LYS A 61 -1.61 1.78 -8.66
CA LYS A 61 -0.67 2.69 -7.98
C LYS A 61 -0.61 4.08 -8.59
N SER A 62 -0.85 4.21 -9.89
CA SER A 62 -0.91 5.50 -10.58
C SER A 62 -2.18 6.31 -10.27
N ARG A 63 -3.25 5.69 -9.77
CA ARG A 63 -4.55 6.32 -9.51
C ARG A 63 -4.55 7.10 -8.19
N ALA A 64 -4.01 6.50 -7.14
CA ALA A 64 -3.92 7.13 -5.82
C ALA A 64 -2.61 6.77 -5.09
N PRO A 65 -1.44 7.18 -5.63
CA PRO A 65 -0.14 6.79 -5.08
C PRO A 65 0.04 7.20 -3.61
N LEU A 66 -0.46 8.38 -3.24
CA LEU A 66 -0.36 8.88 -1.87
C LEU A 66 -1.20 8.05 -0.89
N ASN A 67 -2.45 7.74 -1.22
CA ASN A 67 -3.33 6.94 -0.36
C ASN A 67 -2.76 5.53 -0.12
N LEU A 68 -2.27 4.89 -1.18
CA LEU A 68 -1.65 3.57 -1.09
C LEU A 68 -0.36 3.60 -0.25
N ALA A 69 0.48 4.62 -0.46
CA ALA A 69 1.68 4.82 0.35
C ALA A 69 1.37 5.14 1.82
N MET A 70 0.31 5.89 2.11
CA MET A 70 -0.16 6.16 3.47
C MET A 70 -0.60 4.89 4.19
N GLY A 71 -1.17 3.92 3.47
CA GLY A 71 -1.47 2.57 3.98
C GLY A 71 -0.24 1.90 4.60
N LYS A 72 0.93 1.99 3.96
CA LYS A 72 2.19 1.50 4.52
C LYS A 72 2.54 2.19 5.84
N SER A 73 2.43 3.51 5.90
CA SER A 73 2.82 4.26 7.10
C SER A 73 1.99 3.88 8.32
N ILE A 74 0.68 3.68 8.16
CA ILE A 74 -0.19 3.25 9.27
C ILE A 74 0.07 1.80 9.65
N ILE A 75 0.23 0.89 8.68
CA ILE A 75 0.53 -0.51 8.95
C ILE A 75 1.87 -0.62 9.71
N VAL A 76 2.92 0.05 9.26
CA VAL A 76 4.22 0.02 9.96
C VAL A 76 4.11 0.57 11.38
N ARG A 77 3.31 1.61 11.60
CA ARG A 77 3.19 2.25 12.92
C ARG A 77 2.37 1.42 13.91
N GLU A 78 1.23 0.87 13.46
CA GLU A 78 0.26 0.22 14.33
C GLU A 78 0.41 -1.30 14.39
N VAL A 79 1.00 -1.92 13.37
CA VAL A 79 1.08 -3.39 13.24
C VAL A 79 2.49 -3.90 13.48
N LEU A 80 3.52 -3.22 12.97
CA LEU A 80 4.88 -3.72 13.11
C LEU A 80 5.52 -3.29 14.44
N ASN A 81 5.65 -4.24 15.36
CA ASN A 81 6.46 -4.02 16.56
C ASN A 81 7.95 -4.29 16.27
N ILE A 82 8.67 -3.26 15.86
CA ILE A 82 10.10 -3.32 15.50
C ILE A 82 10.91 -3.67 16.76
N GLY A 83 11.20 -4.97 16.94
CA GLY A 83 11.91 -5.51 18.11
C GLY A 83 11.53 -6.95 18.47
N SER A 84 10.43 -7.49 17.94
CA SER A 84 10.05 -8.90 18.12
C SER A 84 10.75 -9.82 17.11
N GLU A 85 10.93 -11.10 17.42
CA GLU A 85 11.45 -12.09 16.45
C GLU A 85 10.46 -12.34 15.28
N ASP A 86 9.17 -12.15 15.52
CA ASP A 86 8.07 -12.48 14.60
C ASP A 86 7.35 -11.24 14.04
N VAL A 87 8.09 -10.17 13.72
CA VAL A 87 7.55 -8.84 13.34
C VAL A 87 6.46 -8.91 12.27
N PHE A 88 6.57 -9.84 11.32
CA PHE A 88 5.63 -9.94 10.21
C PHE A 88 4.57 -11.02 10.38
N THR A 89 4.63 -11.90 11.39
CA THR A 89 3.70 -13.04 11.50
C THR A 89 2.24 -12.58 11.56
N HIS A 90 1.98 -11.43 12.17
CA HIS A 90 0.63 -10.88 12.33
C HIS A 90 0.28 -9.76 11.34
N LEU A 91 1.13 -9.51 10.32
CA LEU A 91 0.98 -8.40 9.39
C LEU A 91 -0.43 -8.29 8.79
N ILE A 92 -0.92 -9.36 8.15
CA ILE A 92 -2.23 -9.35 7.50
C ILE A 92 -3.39 -9.26 8.52
N PRO A 93 -3.50 -10.15 9.53
CA PRO A 93 -4.63 -10.10 10.46
C PRO A 93 -4.72 -8.80 11.26
N GLU A 94 -3.59 -8.22 11.68
CA GLU A 94 -3.58 -6.95 12.40
C GLU A 94 -3.85 -5.76 11.46
N SER A 95 -3.32 -5.76 10.23
CA SER A 95 -3.71 -4.77 9.21
C SER A 95 -5.21 -4.80 8.92
N TYR A 96 -5.82 -5.98 8.89
CA TYR A 96 -7.28 -6.11 8.76
C TYR A 96 -8.01 -5.56 9.98
N SER A 97 -7.46 -5.76 11.18
CA SER A 97 -8.05 -5.27 12.43
C SER A 97 -8.06 -3.75 12.53
N LEU A 98 -7.15 -3.05 11.82
CA LEU A 98 -7.20 -1.60 11.68
C LEU A 98 -8.52 -1.13 11.05
N LEU A 99 -9.12 -1.92 10.16
CA LEU A 99 -10.41 -1.63 9.50
C LEU A 99 -11.63 -1.76 10.44
N ASP A 100 -11.45 -2.10 11.72
CA ASP A 100 -12.56 -1.98 12.68
C ASP A 100 -12.99 -0.50 12.78
N PRO A 101 -14.28 -0.17 12.58
CA PRO A 101 -14.80 1.20 12.74
C PRO A 101 -14.51 1.84 14.10
N LYS A 102 -14.18 1.04 15.12
CA LYS A 102 -13.80 1.51 16.46
C LYS A 102 -12.35 1.97 16.54
N THR A 103 -11.53 1.73 15.51
CA THR A 103 -10.12 2.15 15.43
C THR A 103 -10.04 3.62 15.03
N PRO A 104 -9.69 4.55 15.93
CA PRO A 104 -9.81 5.99 15.70
C PRO A 104 -8.94 6.52 14.55
N ASP A 105 -7.82 5.86 14.30
CA ASP A 105 -6.80 6.31 13.34
C ASP A 105 -7.21 6.11 11.88
N LEU A 106 -8.22 5.29 11.55
CA LEU A 106 -8.69 5.10 10.17
C LEU A 106 -9.85 6.01 9.75
N ASN A 107 -10.25 6.97 10.59
CA ASN A 107 -11.27 7.95 10.23
C ASN A 107 -10.85 8.86 9.05
N ASP A 108 -9.57 8.87 8.69
CA ASP A 108 -9.10 9.47 7.44
C ASP A 108 -9.36 8.57 6.23
N LEU A 109 -10.01 9.13 5.22
CA LEU A 109 -10.38 8.42 4.00
C LEU A 109 -9.16 7.86 3.24
N GLY A 110 -8.01 8.55 3.30
CA GLY A 110 -6.78 8.11 2.65
C GLY A 110 -6.18 6.88 3.30
N LEU A 111 -6.17 6.84 4.63
CA LEU A 111 -5.74 5.68 5.41
C LEU A 111 -6.65 4.46 5.16
N SER A 112 -7.97 4.69 5.15
CA SER A 112 -8.94 3.64 4.83
C SER A 112 -8.71 3.04 3.43
N VAL A 113 -8.43 3.85 2.40
CA VAL A 113 -8.12 3.35 1.04
C VAL A 113 -6.85 2.50 1.04
N GLY A 114 -5.76 2.96 1.65
CA GLY A 114 -4.49 2.25 1.63
C GLY A 114 -4.55 0.90 2.34
N VAL A 115 -5.11 0.86 3.56
CA VAL A 115 -5.21 -0.37 4.34
C VAL A 115 -6.20 -1.35 3.72
N SER A 116 -7.39 -0.88 3.30
CA SER A 116 -8.36 -1.77 2.64
C SER A 116 -7.83 -2.33 1.33
N TYR A 117 -7.04 -1.57 0.56
CA TYR A 117 -6.40 -2.09 -0.64
C TYR A 117 -5.31 -3.12 -0.34
N PHE A 118 -4.55 -2.96 0.75
CA PHE A 118 -3.58 -3.95 1.18
C PHE A 118 -4.24 -5.31 1.47
N ILE A 119 -5.39 -5.30 2.17
CA ILE A 119 -6.18 -6.51 2.42
C ILE A 119 -6.83 -7.04 1.14
N TYR A 120 -7.32 -6.16 0.26
CA TYR A 120 -7.85 -6.55 -1.05
C TYR A 120 -6.81 -7.30 -1.88
N ALA A 121 -5.59 -6.77 -1.97
CA ALA A 121 -4.49 -7.39 -2.71
C ALA A 121 -4.13 -8.76 -2.12
N HIS A 122 -4.06 -8.86 -0.78
CA HIS A 122 -3.85 -10.14 -0.10
C HIS A 122 -4.94 -11.15 -0.49
N ASN A 123 -6.22 -10.79 -0.39
CA ASN A 123 -7.34 -11.67 -0.72
C ASN A 123 -7.26 -12.19 -2.16
N ALA A 124 -6.88 -11.34 -3.12
CA ALA A 124 -6.70 -11.72 -4.51
C ALA A 124 -5.58 -12.76 -4.71
N CYS A 125 -4.57 -12.75 -3.83
CA CYS A 125 -3.38 -13.59 -3.92
C CYS A 125 -3.34 -14.76 -2.94
N ALA A 126 -4.21 -14.81 -1.93
CA ALA A 126 -4.18 -15.78 -0.83
C ALA A 126 -4.28 -17.25 -1.29
N SER A 127 -4.95 -17.51 -2.42
CA SER A 127 -5.04 -18.85 -3.01
C SER A 127 -3.69 -19.44 -3.41
N ILE A 128 -2.67 -18.60 -3.67
CA ILE A 128 -1.30 -19.03 -4.01
C ILE A 128 -0.63 -19.71 -2.82
N THR A 129 -0.89 -19.20 -1.61
CA THR A 129 -0.28 -19.67 -0.36
C THR A 129 -1.16 -20.65 0.40
N GLY A 130 -2.44 -20.76 0.02
CA GLY A 130 -3.45 -21.51 0.78
C GLY A 130 -3.91 -20.78 2.05
N ASP A 131 -3.66 -19.48 2.13
CA ASP A 131 -4.03 -18.66 3.29
C ASP A 131 -5.51 -18.26 3.25
N LYS A 132 -6.04 -17.82 4.40
CA LYS A 132 -7.42 -17.36 4.52
C LYS A 132 -7.59 -15.97 3.92
N THR A 133 -8.83 -15.63 3.57
CA THR A 133 -9.22 -14.30 3.12
C THR A 133 -10.04 -13.58 4.20
N TYR A 134 -10.18 -12.26 4.04
CA TYR A 134 -10.85 -11.39 4.99
C TYR A 134 -12.01 -10.64 4.32
N ASN A 135 -13.12 -10.42 5.04
CA ASN A 135 -14.27 -9.71 4.48
C ASN A 135 -14.02 -8.20 4.45
N ILE A 136 -13.97 -7.63 3.25
CA ILE A 136 -13.79 -6.18 3.03
C ILE A 136 -14.95 -5.57 2.21
N ASP A 137 -16.12 -6.21 2.19
CA ASP A 137 -17.26 -5.81 1.36
C ASP A 137 -17.71 -4.37 1.62
N SER A 138 -17.64 -3.92 2.88
CA SER A 138 -17.96 -2.54 3.28
C SER A 138 -17.00 -1.50 2.67
N TYR A 139 -15.78 -1.90 2.31
CA TYR A 139 -14.76 -1.03 1.70
C TYR A 139 -14.74 -1.11 0.17
N MET A 140 -15.38 -2.12 -0.44
CA MET A 140 -15.43 -2.26 -1.89
C MET A 140 -16.00 -1.03 -2.63
N PRO A 141 -17.06 -0.35 -2.15
CA PRO A 141 -17.51 0.90 -2.77
C PRO A 141 -16.41 1.98 -2.81
N LEU A 142 -15.67 2.15 -1.71
CA LEU A 142 -14.56 3.09 -1.60
C LEU A 142 -13.43 2.74 -2.56
N LEU A 143 -13.04 1.46 -2.64
CA LEU A 143 -12.00 0.98 -3.54
C LEU A 143 -12.38 1.15 -5.01
N ARG A 144 -13.66 0.92 -5.36
CA ARG A 144 -14.19 1.19 -6.71
C ARG A 144 -14.12 2.68 -7.05
N GLU A 145 -14.54 3.55 -6.14
CA GLU A 145 -14.52 5.00 -6.36
C GLU A 145 -13.08 5.52 -6.53
N ARG A 146 -12.17 5.11 -5.63
CA ARG A 146 -10.84 5.72 -5.51
C ARG A 146 -9.78 5.06 -6.38
N LEU A 147 -9.90 3.76 -6.58
CA LEU A 147 -8.91 2.95 -7.29
C LEU A 147 -9.49 2.26 -8.51
N GLY A 148 -10.81 2.30 -8.74
CA GLY A 148 -11.50 1.62 -9.85
C GLY A 148 -11.17 0.12 -9.94
N VAL A 149 -11.06 -0.50 -8.77
CA VAL A 149 -11.09 -1.95 -8.58
C VAL A 149 -12.45 -2.47 -9.06
N LYS A 150 -12.55 -3.73 -9.50
CA LYS A 150 -13.82 -4.33 -9.97
C LYS A 150 -14.46 -5.17 -8.87
#